data_AF-A0A0B2XHE9-F1
#
_entry.id   AF-A0A0B2XHE9-F1
#
_cell.length_a   1.000
_cell.length_b   1.000
_cell.length_c   1.000
_cell.angle_alpha   90.00
_cell.angle_beta   90.00
_cell.angle_gamma   90.00
#
_symmetry.space_group_name_H-M   'P 1'
#
loop_
_entity.id
_entity.type
_entity.pdbx_description
1 polymer ?
#
loop_
_entity_poly.entity_id
_entity_poly.type
_entity_poly.pdbx_seq_one_letter_code
_entity_poly.pdbx_strand_id
1 'polypeptide(L)'
;MKLQSIIKRVELHHVSSWMNDDVRPVESERRTWSFRTFHNFWLLINCNLSTFLTGSALIPLGLTWWQAIITIVIGNMLATGALLLSSLAGSYYHINFPVFSRAVWVWLAVFTSPLIICRPFPYDA
;
A
#
# COMPACT_ATOMS: atom_id res chain seq x y z
N MET A 1 -41.98 4.85 8.89
CA MET A 1 -41.21 3.78 8.20
C MET A 1 -39.83 4.23 7.71
N LYS A 2 -39.67 5.37 7.03
CA LYS A 2 -38.37 5.87 6.52
C LYS A 2 -37.31 6.17 7.60
N LEU A 3 -37.75 6.61 8.79
CA LEU A 3 -36.86 6.98 9.89
C LEU A 3 -36.21 5.74 10.54
N GLN A 4 -36.99 4.66 10.69
CA GLN A 4 -36.52 3.38 11.23
C GLN A 4 -35.42 2.75 10.34
N SER A 5 -35.53 2.88 9.02
CA SER A 5 -34.48 2.40 8.10
C SER A 5 -33.22 3.26 8.10
N ILE A 6 -33.31 4.53 8.48
CA ILE A 6 -32.14 5.42 8.65
C ILE A 6 -31.44 5.11 9.97
N ILE A 7 -32.20 4.92 11.05
CA ILE A 7 -31.66 4.54 12.37
C ILE A 7 -30.96 3.17 12.29
N LYS A 8 -31.53 2.20 11.55
CA LYS A 8 -30.90 0.90 11.31
C LYS A 8 -29.61 0.95 10.48
N ARG A 9 -29.35 2.03 9.73
CA ARG A 9 -28.07 2.26 9.02
C ARG A 9 -27.01 2.90 9.92
N VAL A 10 -27.43 3.51 11.04
CA VAL A 10 -26.56 4.17 12.03
C VAL A 10 -26.20 3.23 13.17
N GLU A 11 -27.00 2.18 13.40
CA GLU A 11 -26.63 1.03 14.24
C GLU A 11 -25.41 0.31 13.63
N LEU A 12 -24.21 0.78 14.01
CA LEU A 12 -22.95 0.12 13.74
C LEU A 12 -22.97 -1.23 14.48
N HIS A 13 -23.15 -2.32 13.72
CA HIS A 13 -22.87 -3.69 14.18
C HIS A 13 -21.58 -3.65 15.00
N HIS A 14 -21.55 -4.15 16.25
CA HIS A 14 -20.46 -4.02 17.20
C HIS A 14 -19.07 -4.24 16.56
N VAL A 15 -18.49 -3.16 16.01
CA VAL A 15 -17.21 -3.16 15.33
C VAL A 15 -16.20 -2.97 16.45
N SER A 16 -15.27 -3.89 16.65
CA SER A 16 -14.12 -3.57 17.50
C SER A 16 -13.49 -2.29 16.93
N SER A 17 -13.01 -1.38 17.78
CA SER A 17 -12.42 -0.09 17.33
C SER A 17 -11.32 -0.26 16.25
N TRP A 18 -10.82 -1.48 16.09
CA TRP A 18 -9.69 -1.86 15.25
C TRP A 18 -10.07 -2.64 13.98
N MET A 19 -11.27 -3.22 13.87
CA MET A 19 -11.64 -4.10 12.75
C MET A 19 -12.77 -3.53 11.90
N ASN A 20 -12.46 -2.78 10.85
CA ASN A 20 -13.46 -2.34 9.88
C ASN A 20 -13.68 -3.40 8.77
N ASP A 21 -14.86 -3.36 8.17
CA ASP A 21 -15.28 -4.17 7.02
C ASP A 21 -14.35 -4.02 5.80
N ASP A 22 -13.65 -2.89 5.69
CA ASP A 22 -12.67 -2.61 4.64
C ASP A 22 -11.25 -3.07 4.97
N VAL A 23 -10.99 -3.41 6.24
CA VAL A 23 -9.66 -3.72 6.79
C VAL A 23 -9.41 -5.22 6.86
N ARG A 24 -10.49 -6.02 6.84
CA ARG A 24 -10.41 -7.47 6.80
C ARG A 24 -9.75 -7.99 5.52
N PRO A 25 -9.05 -9.15 5.57
CA PRO A 25 -8.42 -9.74 4.41
C PRO A 25 -9.43 -9.98 3.28
N VAL A 26 -9.01 -9.71 2.04
CA VAL A 26 -9.93 -9.82 0.89
C VAL A 26 -10.35 -11.27 0.67
N GLU A 27 -11.66 -11.50 0.69
CA GLU A 27 -12.27 -12.81 0.44
C GLU A 27 -11.92 -13.31 -0.97
N SER A 28 -11.80 -14.62 -1.15
CA SER A 28 -11.41 -15.24 -2.43
C SER A 28 -12.32 -14.86 -3.60
N GLU A 29 -13.61 -14.67 -3.35
CA GLU A 29 -14.61 -14.32 -4.36
C GLU A 29 -14.44 -12.90 -4.91
N ARG A 30 -13.82 -11.99 -4.14
CA ARG A 30 -13.63 -10.59 -4.52
C ARG A 30 -12.29 -10.33 -5.23
N ARG A 31 -11.49 -11.37 -5.47
CA ARG A 31 -10.18 -11.30 -6.15
C ARG A 31 -10.36 -11.30 -7.67
N THR A 32 -10.86 -10.20 -8.21
CA THR A 32 -11.12 -10.04 -9.66
C THR A 32 -9.91 -9.55 -10.45
N TRP A 33 -8.80 -9.24 -9.78
CA TRP A 33 -7.59 -8.72 -10.42
C TRP A 33 -6.84 -9.83 -11.15
N SER A 34 -7.00 -9.85 -12.47
CA SER A 34 -6.18 -10.66 -13.37
C SER A 34 -4.83 -9.97 -13.65
N PHE A 35 -3.85 -10.74 -14.10
CA PHE A 35 -2.55 -10.25 -14.57
C PHE A 35 -2.69 -9.13 -15.61
N ARG A 36 -3.68 -9.21 -16.51
CA ARG A 36 -3.93 -8.17 -17.53
C ARG A 36 -4.38 -6.85 -16.91
N THR A 37 -5.24 -6.90 -15.90
CA THR A 37 -5.70 -5.72 -15.16
C THR A 37 -4.55 -5.07 -14.42
N PHE A 38 -3.68 -5.88 -13.81
CA PHE A 38 -2.47 -5.42 -13.16
C PHE A 38 -1.51 -4.72 -14.13
N HIS A 39 -1.20 -5.34 -15.27
CA HIS A 39 -0.31 -4.74 -16.27
C HIS A 39 -0.83 -3.40 -16.79
N ASN A 40 -2.11 -3.34 -17.15
CA ASN A 40 -2.73 -2.10 -17.61
C ASN A 40 -2.67 -1.02 -16.52
N PHE A 41 -3.01 -1.35 -15.27
CA PHE A 41 -2.92 -0.42 -14.16
C PHE A 41 -1.52 0.19 -14.02
N TRP A 42 -0.47 -0.64 -14.10
CA TRP A 42 0.91 -0.18 -14.06
C TRP A 42 1.28 0.76 -15.20
N LEU A 43 0.80 0.48 -16.42
CA LEU A 43 1.01 1.37 -17.56
C LEU A 43 0.38 2.75 -17.31
N LEU A 44 -0.88 2.77 -16.84
CA LEU A 44 -1.61 4.02 -16.58
C LEU A 44 -0.91 4.91 -15.54
N ILE A 45 -0.43 4.34 -14.43
CA ILE A 45 0.21 5.15 -13.38
C ILE A 45 1.58 5.69 -13.78
N ASN A 46 2.31 5.01 -14.67
CA ASN A 46 3.61 5.48 -15.16
C ASN A 46 3.45 6.57 -16.24
N CYS A 47 2.32 6.59 -16.96
CA CYS A 47 1.97 7.62 -17.94
C CYS A 47 1.51 8.93 -17.27
N ASN A 48 2.41 9.55 -16.50
CA ASN A 48 2.16 10.83 -15.85
C ASN A 48 3.23 11.88 -16.22
N LEU A 49 2.92 13.15 -15.98
CA LEU A 49 3.83 14.27 -16.28
C LEU A 49 5.15 14.20 -15.51
N SER A 50 5.14 13.67 -14.29
CA SER A 50 6.36 13.54 -13.46
C SER A 50 7.41 12.64 -14.12
N THR A 51 6.99 11.55 -14.77
CA THR A 51 7.89 10.68 -15.54
C THR A 51 8.53 11.43 -16.71
N PHE A 52 7.77 12.24 -17.44
CA PHE A 52 8.29 13.07 -18.53
C PHE A 52 9.28 14.13 -18.04
N LEU A 53 8.96 14.78 -16.91
CA LEU A 53 9.84 15.79 -16.30
C LEU A 53 11.15 15.18 -15.84
N THR A 54 11.11 13.96 -15.27
CA THR A 54 12.31 13.23 -14.85
C THR A 54 13.25 13.04 -16.03
N GLY A 55 12.76 12.57 -17.18
CA GLY A 55 13.59 12.45 -18.39
C GLY A 55 14.19 13.78 -18.86
N SER A 56 13.39 14.85 -18.85
CA SER A 56 13.85 16.18 -19.27
C SER A 56 14.89 16.78 -18.33
N ALA A 57 14.85 16.46 -17.04
CA ALA A 57 15.74 17.00 -16.02
C ALA A 57 17.17 16.45 -16.11
N LEU A 58 17.37 15.27 -16.71
CA LEU A 58 18.71 14.67 -16.87
C LEU A 58 19.53 15.31 -17.98
N ILE A 59 18.90 15.90 -19.00
CA ILE A 59 19.61 16.51 -20.13
C ILE A 59 20.38 17.79 -19.69
N PRO A 60 19.78 18.72 -18.92
CA PRO A 60 20.50 19.87 -18.37
C PRO A 60 21.66 19.51 -17.44
N LEU A 61 21.64 18.32 -16.83
CA LEU A 61 22.72 17.84 -15.95
C LEU A 61 23.97 17.38 -16.72
N GLY A 62 23.98 17.52 -18.05
CA GLY A 62 25.14 17.21 -18.90
C GLY A 62 25.17 15.77 -19.41
N LEU A 63 24.12 14.97 -19.18
CA LEU A 63 24.02 13.61 -19.73
C LEU A 63 23.52 13.65 -21.17
N THR A 64 24.16 12.85 -22.03
CA THR A 64 23.60 12.57 -23.36
C THR A 64 22.29 11.81 -23.25
N TRP A 65 21.40 11.98 -24.22
CA TRP A 65 20.06 11.40 -24.21
C TRP A 65 20.04 9.88 -24.02
N TRP A 66 21.00 9.16 -24.59
CA TRP A 66 21.15 7.71 -24.37
C TRP A 66 21.57 7.36 -22.94
N GLN A 67 22.51 8.12 -22.36
CA GLN A 67 22.97 7.90 -20.98
C GLN A 67 21.85 8.20 -19.96
N ALA A 68 21.03 9.22 -20.24
CA ALA A 68 19.87 9.54 -19.43
C ALA A 68 18.87 8.37 -19.39
N ILE A 69 18.55 7.77 -20.55
CA ILE A 69 17.65 6.60 -20.63
C ILE A 69 18.20 5.43 -19.83
N ILE A 70 19.49 5.10 -19.99
CA ILE A 70 20.11 3.97 -19.27
C ILE A 70 20.06 4.20 -17.75
N THR A 71 20.36 5.41 -17.30
CA THR A 71 20.33 5.77 -15.87
C THR A 71 18.93 5.62 -15.28
N ILE A 72 17.90 6.06 -16.00
CA ILE A 72 16.49 5.92 -15.60
C ILE A 72 16.09 4.44 -15.51
N VAL A 73 16.49 3.62 -16.49
CA VAL A 73 16.21 2.18 -16.49
C VAL A 73 16.85 1.51 -15.28
N ILE A 74 18.13 1.78 -15.00
CA ILE A 74 18.83 1.21 -13.84
C ILE A 74 18.17 1.64 -12.52
N GLY A 75 17.83 2.93 -12.39
CA GLY A 75 17.13 3.44 -11.22
C GLY A 75 15.79 2.75 -10.98
N ASN A 76 14.99 2.57 -12.04
CA ASN A 76 13.72 1.87 -11.96
C ASN A 76 13.88 0.37 -11.66
N MET A 77 14.93 -0.29 -12.15
CA MET A 77 15.22 -1.69 -11.81
C MET A 77 15.54 -1.85 -10.31
N LEU A 78 16.35 -0.97 -9.75
CA LEU A 78 16.66 -0.98 -8.31
C LEU A 78 15.42 -0.70 -7.46
N ALA A 79 14.63 0.30 -7.84
CA ALA A 79 13.37 0.61 -7.17
C ALA A 79 12.38 -0.55 -7.23
N THR A 80 12.27 -1.22 -8.39
CA THR A 80 11.42 -2.41 -8.55
C THR A 80 11.87 -3.54 -7.64
N GLY A 81 13.18 -3.77 -7.49
CA GLY A 81 13.71 -4.77 -6.55
C GLY A 81 13.27 -4.53 -5.11
N ALA A 82 13.39 -3.29 -4.61
CA ALA A 82 12.91 -2.92 -3.27
C ALA A 82 11.39 -3.04 -3.12
N LEU A 83 10.64 -2.70 -4.17
CA LEU A 83 9.19 -2.81 -4.21
C LEU A 83 8.73 -4.26 -4.13
N LEU A 84 9.37 -5.18 -4.87
CA LEU A 84 9.06 -6.60 -4.84
C LEU A 84 9.28 -7.19 -3.44
N LEU A 85 10.41 -6.89 -2.80
CA LEU A 85 10.68 -7.35 -1.43
C LEU A 85 9.60 -6.89 -0.44
N SER A 86 9.17 -5.64 -0.56
CA SER A 86 8.13 -5.06 0.30
C SER A 86 6.72 -5.56 -0.04
N SER A 87 6.49 -5.94 -1.29
CA SER A 87 5.17 -6.40 -1.78
C SER A 87 4.87 -7.87 -1.51
N LEU A 88 5.88 -8.70 -1.21
CA LEU A 88 5.67 -10.13 -0.91
C LEU A 88 4.73 -10.33 0.28
N ALA A 89 4.94 -9.60 1.38
CA ALA A 89 4.09 -9.70 2.57
C ALA A 89 2.62 -9.33 2.28
N GLY A 90 2.39 -8.30 1.47
CA GLY A 90 1.03 -7.91 1.08
C GLY A 90 0.32 -8.95 0.20
N SER A 91 1.07 -9.64 -0.68
CA SER A 91 0.51 -10.65 -1.58
C SER A 91 0.20 -11.98 -0.91
N TYR A 92 1.02 -12.43 0.05
CA TYR A 92 0.80 -13.72 0.74
C TYR A 92 -0.35 -13.65 1.74
N TYR A 93 -0.43 -12.57 2.52
CA TYR A 93 -1.44 -12.43 3.56
C TYR A 93 -2.73 -11.78 3.06
N HIS A 94 -2.75 -11.23 1.84
CA HIS A 94 -3.90 -10.48 1.29
C HIS A 94 -4.38 -9.35 2.20
N ILE A 95 -3.42 -8.69 2.85
CA ILE A 95 -3.63 -7.62 3.84
C ILE A 95 -3.33 -6.27 3.18
N ASN A 96 -4.15 -5.26 3.47
CA ASN A 96 -3.95 -3.89 3.00
C ASN A 96 -2.75 -3.21 3.68
N PHE A 97 -2.06 -2.31 2.96
CA PHE A 97 -0.94 -1.51 3.49
C PHE A 97 -1.18 -0.88 4.89
N PRO A 98 -2.33 -0.25 5.22
CA PRO A 98 -2.55 0.32 6.55
C PRO A 98 -2.52 -0.69 7.70
N VAL A 99 -2.78 -1.97 7.46
CA VAL A 99 -2.66 -3.02 8.49
C VAL A 99 -1.21 -3.48 8.62
N PHE A 100 -0.53 -3.67 7.48
CA PHE A 100 0.90 -4.00 7.45
C PHE A 100 1.76 -2.90 8.12
N SER A 101 1.44 -1.64 7.81
CA SER A 101 2.06 -0.45 8.41
C SER A 101 1.91 -0.45 9.93
N ARG A 102 0.72 -0.77 10.47
CA ARG A 102 0.52 -0.86 11.94
C ARG A 102 1.42 -1.92 12.58
N ALA A 103 1.60 -3.08 11.95
CA ALA A 103 2.54 -4.07 12.45
C ALA A 103 3.96 -3.48 12.51
N VAL A 104 4.45 -2.93 11.39
CA VAL A 104 5.83 -2.43 11.29
C VAL A 104 6.11 -1.25 12.25
N TRP A 105 5.24 -0.24 12.29
CA TRP A 105 5.47 0.96 13.10
C TRP A 105 5.28 0.71 14.60
N VAL A 106 4.39 -0.21 14.99
CA VAL A 106 4.27 -0.61 16.41
C VAL A 106 5.52 -1.37 16.85
N TRP A 107 6.04 -2.29 16.03
CA TRP A 107 7.31 -2.97 16.32
C TRP A 107 8.49 -2.00 16.43
N LEU A 108 8.58 -1.01 15.54
CA LEU A 108 9.63 0.01 15.58
C LEU A 108 9.49 0.96 16.79
N ALA A 109 8.25 1.29 17.18
CA ALA A 109 7.97 2.10 18.37
C ALA A 109 8.36 1.37 19.66
N VAL A 110 8.19 0.04 19.74
CA VAL A 110 8.63 -0.78 20.87
C VAL A 110 10.15 -0.82 21.00
N PHE A 111 10.88 -0.81 19.88
CA PHE A 111 12.35 -0.85 19.88
C PHE A 111 12.98 0.50 20.25
N THR A 112 12.33 1.61 19.90
CA THR A 112 12.87 2.98 20.12
C THR A 112 12.49 3.54 21.50
N SER A 113 11.37 3.08 22.09
CA SER A 113 10.90 3.55 23.40
C SER A 113 10.39 2.37 24.25
N PRO A 114 11.21 1.79 25.13
CA PRO A 114 10.77 0.70 26.02
C PRO A 114 9.77 1.14 27.11
N LEU A 115 9.42 2.43 27.21
CA LEU A 115 8.68 2.99 28.35
C LEU A 115 7.21 3.36 28.08
N ILE A 116 6.68 3.31 26.84
CA ILE A 116 5.35 3.89 26.55
C ILE A 116 4.27 2.86 26.13
N ILE A 117 4.60 1.58 25.87
CA ILE A 117 3.60 0.59 25.43
C ILE A 117 3.62 -0.65 26.35
N CYS A 118 3.32 -0.44 27.64
CA CYS A 118 2.86 -1.49 28.55
C CYS A 118 1.32 -1.52 28.61
N ARG A 119 0.64 -1.48 27.46
CA ARG A 119 -0.74 -1.95 27.35
C ARG A 119 -0.69 -3.21 26.49
N PRO A 120 -0.80 -4.41 27.09
CA PRO A 120 -0.82 -5.65 26.34
C PRO A 120 -2.03 -5.60 25.39
N PHE A 121 -1.78 -5.92 24.13
CA PHE A 121 -2.79 -6.09 23.10
C PHE A 121 -3.62 -7.33 23.48
N PRO A 122 -4.86 -7.20 23.97
CA PRO A 122 -5.68 -8.37 24.25
C PRO A 122 -6.18 -8.88 22.90
N TYR A 123 -5.62 -10.00 22.46
CA TYR A 123 -6.24 -10.88 21.47
C TYR A 123 -7.34 -11.65 22.19
N ASP A 124 -8.53 -11.06 22.32
CA ASP A 124 -9.74 -11.82 22.65
C ASP A 124 -10.59 -11.90 21.38
N ALA A 125 -10.95 -13.16 21.08
CA ALA A 125 -11.63 -13.66 19.89
C ALA A 125 -13.01 -13.05 19.61
#